data_AF-A0A2V6CC37-F1
#
_entry.id   AF-A0A2V6CC37-F1
#
_cell.length_a   1.000
_cell.length_b   1.000
_cell.length_c   1.000
_cell.angle_alpha   90.00
_cell.angle_beta   90.00
_cell.angle_gamma   90.00
#
_symmetry.space_group_name_H-M   'P 1'
#
loop_
_entity.id
_entity.type
_entity.pdbx_description
1 polymer ?
#
loop_
_entity_poly.entity_id
_entity_poly.type
_entity_poly.pdbx_seq_one_letter_code
_entity_poly.pdbx_strand_id
1 'polypeptide(L)' 'LAKFESIKGKDTLTISFLNHRVRISGTHLRDWAIALQTRTVEAIFSVPERYAAVGSAGGAIETIEVETIKIE' A
#
# COMPACT_ATOMS: atom_id res chain seq x y z
N LEU A 1 -11.17 -1.66 1.30
CA LEU A 1 -11.08 -2.39 0.02
C LEU A 1 -9.70 -2.19 -0.59
N ALA A 2 -9.02 -3.25 -1.03
CA ALA A 2 -7.71 -3.18 -1.68
C ALA A 2 -7.82 -3.41 -3.20
N LYS A 3 -7.29 -2.50 -4.01
CA LYS A 3 -7.24 -2.57 -5.47
C LYS A 3 -5.80 -2.57 -5.93
N PHE A 4 -5.47 -3.44 -6.89
CA PHE A 4 -4.15 -3.51 -7.50
C PHE A 4 -4.20 -3.21 -8.99
N GLU A 5 -3.24 -2.42 -9.45
CA GLU A 5 -3.07 -2.04 -10.84
C GLU A 5 -1.58 -2.14 -11.18
N SER A 6 -1.26 -2.71 -12.35
CA SER A 6 0.11 -2.82 -12.85
C SER A 6 0.15 -2.23 -14.25
N ILE A 7 0.80 -1.08 -14.41
CA ILE A 7 0.85 -0.35 -15.68
C ILE A 7 2.31 -0.06 -16.01
N LYS A 8 2.77 -0.49 -17.19
CA LYS A 8 4.13 -0.22 -17.70
C LYS A 8 5.27 -0.57 -16.72
N GLY A 9 5.12 -1.68 -15.98
CA GLY A 9 6.13 -2.13 -15.01
C GLY A 9 6.09 -1.41 -13.65
N LYS A 10 5.12 -0.52 -13.44
CA LYS A 10 4.84 0.11 -12.16
C LYS A 10 3.56 -0.46 -11.56
N ASP A 11 3.69 -0.99 -10.35
CA ASP A 11 2.60 -1.48 -9.54
C ASP A 11 2.04 -0.36 -8.67
N THR A 12 0.72 -0.30 -8.55
CA THR A 12 0.00 0.61 -7.67
C THR A 12 -1.03 -0.19 -6.87
N LEU A 13 -0.93 -0.10 -5.56
CA LEU A 13 -1.87 -0.69 -4.62
C LEU A 13 -2.63 0.45 -3.94
N THR A 14 -3.95 0.43 -4.07
CA THR A 14 -4.85 1.39 -3.43
C THR A 14 -5.65 0.70 -2.34
N ILE A 15 -5.53 1.17 -1.10
CA ILE A 15 -6.27 0.68 0.05
C ILE A 15 -7.24 1.79 0.49
N SER A 16 -8.53 1.54 0.30
CA SER A 16 -9.60 2.45 0.69
C SER A 16 -10.15 2.05 2.06
N PHE A 17 -10.14 3.01 2.96
CA PHE A 17 -10.82 2.99 4.26
C PHE A 17 -11.98 4.00 4.23
N LEU A 18 -12.73 4.10 5.33
CA LEU A 18 -13.89 4.99 5.41
C LEU A 18 -13.50 6.47 5.18
N ASN A 19 -12.44 6.93 5.86
CA ASN A 19 -12.06 8.35 5.88
C ASN A 19 -10.70 8.60 5.23
N HIS A 20 -10.06 7.58 4.69
CA HIS A 20 -8.72 7.70 4.12
C HIS A 20 -8.49 6.71 2.99
N ARG A 21 -7.59 7.10 2.09
CA ARG A 21 -7.10 6.25 1.02
C ARG A 21 -5.57 6.24 1.08
N VAL A 22 -5.00 5.04 1.04
CA VAL A 22 -3.57 4.85 0.96
C VAL A 22 -3.22 4.35 -0.44
N ARG A 23 -2.31 5.05 -1.13
CA ARG A 23 -1.78 4.64 -2.43
C ARG A 23 -0.31 4.29 -2.26
N ILE A 24 0.04 3.05 -2.54
CA ILE A 24 1.40 2.53 -2.50
C ILE A 24 1.84 2.27 -3.94
N SER A 25 2.90 2.93 -4.39
CA SER A 25 3.45 2.73 -5.73
C SER A 25 4.82 2.07 -5.65
N GLY A 26 5.14 1.19 -6.59
CA GLY A 26 6.39 0.44 -6.56
C GLY A 26 6.49 -0.63 -7.63
N THR A 27 7.24 -1.70 -7.35
CA THR A 27 7.35 -2.89 -8.20
C THR A 27 7.23 -4.17 -7.38
N HIS A 28 6.78 -5.26 -8.00
CA HIS A 28 6.58 -6.56 -7.38
C HIS A 28 5.63 -6.53 -6.17
N LEU A 29 4.57 -5.71 -6.23
CA LEU A 29 3.57 -5.55 -5.16
C LEU A 29 2.39 -6.54 -5.29
N ARG A 30 2.41 -7.44 -6.29
CA ARG A 30 1.31 -8.37 -6.54
C ARG A 30 1.01 -9.29 -5.35
N ASP A 31 2.04 -9.86 -4.74
CA ASP A 31 1.85 -10.78 -3.60
C ASP A 31 1.26 -10.05 -2.39
N TRP A 32 1.61 -8.77 -2.24
CA TRP A 32 1.06 -7.90 -1.21
C TRP A 32 -0.40 -7.58 -1.49
N ALA A 33 -0.75 -7.31 -2.75
CA ALA A 33 -2.14 -7.11 -3.15
C ALA A 33 -3.01 -8.33 -2.83
N ILE A 34 -2.53 -9.54 -3.14
CA ILE A 34 -3.25 -10.79 -2.83
C ILE A 34 -3.46 -10.92 -1.31
N ALA A 35 -2.40 -10.69 -0.51
CA ALA A 35 -2.49 -10.77 0.94
C ALA A 35 -3.49 -9.74 1.53
N LEU A 36 -3.54 -8.53 0.97
CA LEU A 36 -4.40 -7.44 1.43
C LEU A 36 -5.83 -7.51 0.87
N GLN A 37 -6.06 -8.29 -0.19
CA GLN A 37 -7.40 -8.57 -0.71
C GLN A 37 -8.04 -9.76 0.01
N THR A 38 -7.24 -10.72 0.46
CA THR A 38 -7.72 -11.91 1.19
C THR A 38 -7.95 -11.65 2.69
N ARG A 39 -7.51 -10.51 3.20
CA ARG A 39 -7.61 -10.13 4.62
C ARG A 39 -8.15 -8.71 4.75
N THR A 40 -8.92 -8.45 5.80
CA THR A 40 -9.34 -7.09 6.14
C THR A 40 -8.14 -6.33 6.70
N VAL A 41 -7.83 -5.17 6.09
CA VAL A 41 -6.84 -4.23 6.63
C VAL A 41 -7.54 -3.33 7.63
N GLU A 42 -7.21 -3.45 8.92
CA GLU A 42 -7.83 -2.64 9.98
C GLU A 42 -7.14 -1.28 10.17
N ALA A 43 -5.80 -1.26 10.06
CA ALA A 43 -5.00 -0.05 10.24
C ALA A 43 -3.68 -0.13 9.47
N ILE A 44 -3.12 1.05 9.13
CA ILE A 44 -1.78 1.22 8.55
C ILE A 44 -1.06 2.27 9.38
N PHE A 45 0.14 1.93 9.87
CA PHE A 45 0.97 2.83 10.67
C PHE A 45 2.25 3.18 9.91
N SER A 46 2.63 4.46 9.95
CA SER A 46 3.97 4.88 9.50
C SER A 46 4.98 4.52 10.59
N VAL A 47 6.02 3.76 10.24
CA VAL A 47 7.11 3.42 11.15
C VAL A 47 8.27 4.41 10.98
N PRO A 48 8.93 4.85 12.07
CA PRO A 48 10.08 5.73 11.97
C PRO A 48 11.24 5.13 11.16
N GLU A 49 11.96 5.99 10.42
CA GLU A 49 13.07 5.61 9.51
C GLU A 49 14.16 4.74 10.17
N ARG A 50 14.39 4.90 11.48
CA ARG A 50 15.33 4.08 12.26
C ARG A 50 14.99 2.58 12.32
N TYR A 51 13.79 2.21 11.91
CA TYR A 51 13.32 0.83 11.80
C TYR A 51 13.22 0.36 10.35
N ALA A 52 13.93 1.01 9.42
CA ALA A 52 13.98 0.60 8.02
C ALA A 52 14.36 -0.88 7.91
N ALA A 53 13.56 -1.64 7.17
CA ALA A 53 13.73 -3.07 7.01
C ALA A 53 15.09 -3.37 6.38
N VAL A 54 15.88 -4.24 7.04
CA VAL A 54 17.14 -4.76 6.53
C VAL A 54 16.82 -5.78 5.42
N GLY A 55 16.53 -5.26 4.23
CA GLY A 55 16.19 -6.04 3.03
C GLY A 55 14.80 -6.69 3.10
N SER A 56 13.90 -6.29 2.20
CA SER A 56 12.71 -7.10 1.91
C SER A 56 13.04 -8.12 0.83
N ALA A 57 12.85 -9.41 1.12
CA ALA A 57 12.61 -10.39 0.08
C ALA A 57 11.18 -10.15 -0.43
N GLY A 58 10.99 -9.19 -1.35
CA GLY A 58 9.68 -8.83 -1.85
C GLY A 58 9.64 -7.48 -2.57
N GLY A 59 8.43 -6.96 -2.78
CA GLY A 59 8.17 -5.72 -3.51
C GLY A 59 8.98 -4.50 -3.05
N ALA A 60 9.37 -3.68 -4.02
CA ALA A 60 10.07 -2.42 -3.79
C ALA A 60 9.04 -1.28 -3.80
N ILE A 61 8.88 -0.60 -2.66
CA ILE A 61 8.01 0.57 -2.54
C ILE A 61 8.80 1.81 -2.94
N GLU A 62 8.22 2.61 -3.83
CA GLU A 62 8.75 3.92 -4.23
C GLU A 62 8.06 5.05 -3.47
N THR A 63 6.73 5.01 -3.37
CA THR A 63 5.94 6.06 -2.71
C THR A 63 4.79 5.47 -1.90
N ILE A 64 4.47 6.15 -0.79
CA ILE A 64 3.27 5.92 0.01
C ILE A 64 2.58 7.27 0.17
N GLU A 65 1.38 7.40 -0.40
CA GLU A 65 0.54 8.60 -0.32
C GLU A 65 -0.68 8.29 0.55
N VAL A 66 -1.01 9.20 1.46
CA VAL A 66 -2.21 9.09 2.31
C VAL A 66 -3.10 10.30 2.05
N GLU A 67 -4.27 10.04 1.47
CA GLU A 67 -5.31 11.04 1.20
C GLU A 67 -6.40 10.93 2.27
N THR A 68 -6.74 12.03 2.96
CA THR A 68 -7.90 12.08 3.87
C THR A 68 -9.14 12.40 3.07
N ILE A 69 -10.15 11.54 3.15
CA ILE A 69 -11.46 11.75 2.54
C ILE A 69 -12.29 12.50 3.59
N LYS A 70 -12.57 13.79 3.35
CA LYS A 70 -13.56 14.52 4.14
C LYS A 70 -14.93 13.91 3.87
N ILE A 71 -15.55 13.38 4.91
CA ILE A 71 -16.97 13.01 4.86
C ILE A 71 -17.72 14.27 5.30
N GLU A 72 -18.38 14.91 4.35
CA GLU A 72 -19.30 16.04 4.61
C GLU A 72 -20.60 15.56 5.27
#